data_AF-A0A3D5E4V5-F1
#
_entry.id   AF-A0A3D5E4V5-F1
#
_cell.length_a   1.000
_cell.length_b   1.000
_cell.length_c   1.000
_cell.angle_alpha   90.00
_cell.angle_beta   90.00
_cell.angle_gamma   90.00
#
_symmetry.space_group_name_H-M   'P 1'
#
loop_
_entity.id
_entity.type
_entity.pdbx_description
1 polymer ?
#
loop_
_entity_poly.entity_id
_entity_poly.type
_entity_poly.pdbx_seq_one_letter_code
_entity_poly.pdbx_strand_id
1 'polypeptide(L)'
;MDMQMGLINTELMITVLLLIAAFVSWFTKRVNFPYTVGLVLVGVLITLLLPNKPELAPHVARELILLLLLPPLVFEAALHIEFSEFRDNLFSMLMFAVPGVLVTTILVGWLLAVITGLPLSTMLVFGALIAATDPVAVTAIFRELGLPKRLGLLTEGESLLNDATAIVVFSLLLEFAIDPSNFSFANGVIEFLRVSGLGLLVGFVSGYIAYKLIRQIDDYLVETVLSAVVAYGSYLVAEQLHASGVLAVLVAGLLIGNSGRRYGMSHTTRNVLLHIWEFVVFIANTFVFLLIGLQVNLEKIFDSSVLIGIAVIMTLVARIITVFGLSPIINRFAPNKTPLSWQAVLVWGGLRGGIALALVLALPENFVGYDEVLVMTFGVVLFTLGVQATTLPLLLRKLGLLKGNKNLIEYERRRARLAAAKSSEEFLQLQYAEGLVTKQIYEVLVSEVQVEIKKFSGDVEEALIMLPDIRDDELEIVRKEILQVKRDTLRILRHDGIIGTDVFTELTTEIDVDLSAH
;
A
#
# COMPACT_ATOMS: atom_id res chain seq x y z
N MET A 1 18.46 -11.75 -37.15
CA MET A 1 19.35 -12.38 -36.16
C MET A 1 19.60 -11.44 -34.98
N ASP A 2 19.95 -10.17 -35.22
CA ASP A 2 20.22 -9.19 -34.14
C ASP A 2 19.02 -8.84 -33.27
N MET A 3 17.82 -8.68 -33.85
CA MET A 3 16.59 -8.42 -33.08
C MET A 3 16.21 -9.61 -32.19
N GLN A 4 16.41 -10.84 -32.68
CA GLN A 4 16.12 -12.07 -31.92
C GLN A 4 17.13 -12.26 -30.78
N MET A 5 18.41 -11.97 -31.02
CA MET A 5 19.44 -11.97 -29.98
C MET A 5 19.21 -10.88 -28.93
N GLY A 6 18.73 -9.69 -29.34
CA GLY A 6 18.34 -8.62 -28.41
C GLY A 6 17.17 -9.01 -27.50
N LEU A 7 16.14 -9.66 -28.05
CA LEU A 7 15.01 -10.18 -27.27
C LEU A 7 15.45 -11.26 -26.29
N ILE A 8 16.25 -12.25 -26.73
CA ILE A 8 16.76 -13.32 -25.86
C ILE A 8 17.59 -12.74 -24.71
N ASN A 9 18.45 -11.76 -24.97
CA ASN A 9 19.24 -11.11 -23.93
C ASN A 9 18.36 -10.35 -22.92
N THR A 10 17.30 -9.71 -23.39
CA THR A 10 16.35 -8.99 -22.54
C THR A 10 15.55 -9.97 -21.68
N GLU A 11 15.05 -11.06 -22.25
CA GLU A 11 14.35 -12.12 -21.53
C GLU A 11 15.25 -12.79 -20.49
N LEU A 12 16.50 -13.07 -20.85
CA LEU A 12 17.49 -13.63 -19.93
C LEU A 12 17.79 -12.66 -18.79
N MET A 13 17.93 -11.37 -19.07
CA MET A 13 18.12 -10.35 -18.04
C MET A 13 16.94 -10.31 -17.08
N ILE A 14 15.71 -10.23 -17.58
CA ILE A 14 14.49 -10.23 -16.76
C ILE A 14 14.42 -11.50 -15.90
N THR A 15 14.71 -12.67 -16.48
CA THR A 15 14.69 -13.95 -15.77
C THR A 15 15.73 -13.99 -14.65
N VAL A 16 16.95 -13.50 -14.91
CA VAL A 16 18.01 -13.40 -13.89
C VAL A 16 17.61 -12.43 -12.78
N LEU A 17 17.02 -11.28 -13.11
CA LEU A 17 16.55 -10.31 -12.10
C LEU A 17 15.45 -10.92 -11.21
N LEU A 18 14.50 -11.67 -11.79
CA LEU A 18 13.47 -12.37 -11.04
C LEU A 18 14.05 -13.48 -10.14
N LEU A 19 15.06 -14.21 -10.63
CA LEU A 19 15.76 -15.23 -9.84
C LEU A 19 16.51 -14.60 -8.65
N ILE A 20 17.20 -13.48 -8.89
CA ILE A 20 17.84 -12.69 -7.84
C ILE A 20 16.81 -12.25 -6.81
N ALA A 21 15.66 -11.74 -7.24
CA ALA A 21 14.60 -11.31 -6.34
C ALA A 21 14.06 -12.42 -5.44
N ALA A 22 13.79 -13.59 -6.04
CA ALA A 22 13.36 -14.77 -5.31
C ALA A 22 14.40 -15.21 -4.27
N PHE A 23 15.68 -15.23 -4.66
CA PHE A 23 16.78 -15.57 -3.76
C PHE A 23 16.93 -14.56 -2.61
N VAL A 24 16.89 -13.26 -2.92
CA VAL A 24 16.99 -12.19 -1.91
C VAL A 24 15.82 -12.28 -0.94
N SER A 25 14.59 -12.40 -1.42
CA SER A 25 13.39 -12.55 -0.58
C SER A 25 13.47 -13.77 0.35
N TRP A 26 13.95 -14.92 -0.16
CA TRP A 26 14.18 -16.11 0.64
C TRP A 26 15.28 -15.90 1.69
N PHE A 27 16.39 -15.27 1.31
CA PHE A 27 17.54 -15.07 2.19
C PHE A 27 17.24 -14.05 3.29
N THR A 28 16.63 -12.91 2.96
CA THR A 28 16.33 -11.84 3.91
C THR A 28 15.33 -12.28 4.98
N LYS A 29 14.36 -13.14 4.61
CA LYS A 29 13.45 -13.78 5.57
C LYS A 29 14.17 -14.66 6.58
N ARG A 30 15.26 -15.34 6.20
CA ARG A 30 16.05 -16.16 7.14
C ARG A 30 16.81 -15.34 8.18
N VAL A 31 17.20 -14.12 7.83
CA VAL A 31 18.00 -13.23 8.70
C VAL A 31 17.15 -12.13 9.37
N ASN A 32 15.82 -12.19 9.25
CA ASN A 32 14.88 -11.15 9.73
C ASN A 32 15.26 -9.74 9.25
N PHE A 33 15.62 -9.63 7.98
CA PHE A 33 16.02 -8.37 7.35
C PHE A 33 14.96 -7.91 6.34
N PRO A 34 14.66 -6.60 6.23
CA PRO A 34 13.68 -6.11 5.25
C PRO A 34 14.12 -6.45 3.81
N TYR A 35 13.26 -7.14 3.07
CA TYR A 35 13.62 -7.62 1.72
C TYR A 35 13.88 -6.48 0.73
N THR A 36 13.16 -5.36 0.84
CA THR A 36 13.32 -4.17 -0.01
C THR A 36 14.72 -3.57 0.14
N VAL A 37 15.25 -3.53 1.36
CA VAL A 37 16.63 -3.10 1.64
C VAL A 37 17.63 -4.10 1.06
N GLY A 38 17.35 -5.40 1.18
CA GLY A 38 18.16 -6.45 0.56
C GLY A 38 18.28 -6.28 -0.96
N LEU A 39 17.17 -5.98 -1.64
CA LEU A 39 17.15 -5.74 -3.09
C LEU A 39 18.02 -4.55 -3.51
N VAL A 40 17.95 -3.44 -2.76
CA VAL A 40 18.80 -2.27 -3.00
C VAL A 40 20.28 -2.63 -2.84
N LEU A 41 20.64 -3.33 -1.76
CA LEU A 41 22.03 -3.77 -1.52
C LEU A 41 22.53 -4.69 -2.64
N VAL A 42 21.68 -5.58 -3.15
CA VAL A 42 22.02 -6.43 -4.30
C VAL A 42 22.19 -5.60 -5.57
N GLY A 43 21.33 -4.62 -5.83
CA GLY A 43 21.51 -3.69 -6.94
C GLY A 43 22.84 -2.95 -6.88
N VAL A 44 23.21 -2.45 -5.70
CA VAL A 44 24.52 -1.80 -5.47
C VAL A 44 25.67 -2.78 -5.70
N LEU A 45 25.55 -4.03 -5.22
CA LEU A 45 26.55 -5.07 -5.43
C LEU A 45 26.72 -5.41 -6.92
N ILE A 46 25.62 -5.47 -7.68
CA ILE A 46 25.67 -5.68 -9.14
C ILE A 46 26.42 -4.52 -9.80
N THR A 47 26.15 -3.27 -9.42
CA THR A 47 26.88 -2.09 -9.92
C THR A 47 28.38 -2.18 -9.65
N LEU A 48 28.78 -2.65 -8.47
CA LEU A 48 30.19 -2.84 -8.10
C LEU A 48 30.88 -3.96 -8.89
N LEU A 49 30.18 -5.08 -9.11
CA LEU A 49 30.75 -6.26 -9.79
C LEU A 49 30.74 -6.13 -11.31
N LEU A 50 29.83 -5.32 -11.87
CA LEU A 50 29.67 -5.11 -13.30
C LEU A 50 29.71 -3.60 -13.62
N PRO A 51 30.90 -2.97 -13.62
CA PRO A 51 31.05 -1.53 -13.88
C PRO A 51 30.57 -1.11 -15.28
N ASN A 52 30.68 -2.00 -16.26
CA ASN A 52 30.24 -1.77 -17.65
C ASN A 52 28.82 -2.27 -17.93
N LYS A 53 27.96 -2.33 -16.90
CA LYS A 53 26.57 -2.76 -17.11
C LYS A 53 25.83 -1.76 -18.01
N PRO A 54 24.85 -2.22 -18.82
CA PRO A 54 23.96 -1.29 -19.51
C PRO A 54 23.24 -0.44 -18.46
N GLU A 55 23.46 0.87 -18.48
CA GLU A 55 22.68 1.79 -17.66
C GLU A 55 21.33 1.99 -18.34
N LEU A 56 20.26 1.77 -17.58
CA LEU A 56 18.93 2.19 -18.01
C LEU A 56 18.94 3.71 -18.08
N ALA A 57 18.72 4.24 -19.28
CA ALA A 57 18.66 5.68 -19.46
C ALA A 57 17.62 6.28 -18.49
N PRO A 58 17.91 7.43 -17.83
CA PRO A 58 17.07 7.97 -16.77
C PRO A 58 15.59 8.14 -17.18
N HIS A 59 15.35 8.56 -18.42
CA HIS A 59 14.01 8.72 -18.98
C HIS A 59 13.25 7.38 -19.08
N VAL A 60 13.92 6.30 -19.49
CA VAL A 60 13.32 4.96 -19.56
C VAL A 60 13.01 4.45 -18.16
N ALA A 61 13.93 4.65 -17.20
CA ALA A 61 13.70 4.25 -15.81
C ALA A 61 12.50 4.98 -15.20
N ARG A 62 12.38 6.29 -15.45
CA ARG A 62 11.21 7.08 -15.03
C ARG A 62 9.92 6.53 -15.61
N GLU A 63 9.83 6.37 -16.93
CA GLU A 63 8.61 5.89 -17.60
C GLU A 63 8.22 4.50 -17.12
N LEU A 64 9.21 3.62 -16.94
CA LEU A 64 8.98 2.29 -16.40
C LEU A 64 8.42 2.34 -14.97
N ILE A 65 8.97 3.18 -14.09
CA ILE A 65 8.44 3.31 -12.73
C ILE A 65 7.02 3.90 -12.75
N LEU A 66 6.79 5.00 -13.45
CA LEU A 66 5.49 5.71 -13.40
C LEU A 66 4.37 5.02 -14.17
N LEU A 67 4.66 4.46 -15.36
CA LEU A 67 3.63 3.89 -16.24
C LEU A 67 3.41 2.39 -16.00
N LEU A 68 4.46 1.65 -15.64
CA LEU A 68 4.39 0.20 -15.50
C LEU A 68 4.34 -0.25 -14.03
N LEU A 69 5.17 0.33 -13.17
CA LEU A 69 5.31 -0.15 -11.78
C LEU A 69 4.36 0.54 -10.80
N LEU A 70 4.04 1.82 -10.99
CA LEU A 70 3.22 2.58 -10.06
C LEU A 70 1.73 2.17 -10.06
N PRO A 71 1.04 2.00 -11.22
CA PRO A 71 -0.36 1.61 -11.23
C PRO A 71 -0.67 0.34 -10.43
N PRO A 72 0.09 -0.78 -10.56
CA PRO A 72 -0.19 -1.97 -9.77
C PRO A 72 0.04 -1.77 -8.27
N LEU A 73 1.05 -1.00 -7.87
CA LEU A 73 1.34 -0.71 -6.45
C LEU A 73 0.19 0.07 -5.79
N VAL A 74 -0.30 1.11 -6.47
CA VAL A 74 -1.39 1.95 -5.95
C VAL A 74 -2.70 1.18 -5.95
N PHE A 75 -2.96 0.41 -7.00
CA PHE A 75 -4.20 -0.35 -7.14
C PHE A 75 -4.33 -1.44 -6.07
N GLU A 76 -3.27 -2.22 -5.82
CA GLU A 76 -3.27 -3.28 -4.81
C GLU A 76 -3.43 -2.74 -3.39
N ALA A 77 -2.76 -1.63 -3.06
CA ALA A 77 -2.94 -0.99 -1.77
C ALA A 77 -4.39 -0.50 -1.60
N ALA A 78 -4.96 0.11 -2.64
CA ALA A 78 -6.35 0.54 -2.66
C ALA A 78 -7.35 -0.62 -2.56
N LEU A 79 -7.03 -1.80 -3.12
CA LEU A 79 -7.86 -3.01 -3.04
C LEU A 79 -7.98 -3.57 -1.62
N HIS A 80 -6.96 -3.37 -0.79
CA HIS A 80 -6.91 -3.87 0.59
C HIS A 80 -7.59 -2.93 1.61
N ILE A 81 -7.79 -1.67 1.23
CA ILE A 81 -8.39 -0.68 2.12
C ILE A 81 -9.91 -0.87 2.19
N GLU A 82 -10.42 -1.08 3.40
CA GLU A 82 -11.87 -1.07 3.67
C GLU A 82 -12.42 0.36 3.68
N PHE A 83 -13.43 0.63 2.84
CA PHE A 83 -13.94 1.99 2.61
C PHE A 83 -14.56 2.62 3.86
N SER A 84 -15.21 1.83 4.72
CA SER A 84 -15.75 2.32 6.00
C SER A 84 -14.62 2.84 6.90
N GLU A 85 -13.58 2.04 7.11
CA GLU A 85 -12.44 2.43 7.94
C GLU A 85 -11.67 3.61 7.33
N PHE A 86 -11.52 3.61 6.00
CA PHE A 86 -10.90 4.70 5.25
C PHE A 86 -11.65 6.02 5.45
N ARG A 87 -12.98 6.01 5.28
CA ARG A 87 -13.83 7.19 5.46
C ARG A 87 -13.70 7.76 6.87
N ASP A 88 -13.70 6.90 7.88
CA ASP A 88 -13.63 7.32 9.29
C ASP A 88 -12.26 7.91 9.67
N ASN A 89 -11.22 7.64 8.88
CA ASN A 89 -9.87 8.20 9.08
C ASN A 89 -9.45 9.19 7.98
N LEU A 90 -10.31 9.45 6.99
CA LEU A 90 -10.00 10.23 5.79
C LEU A 90 -9.49 11.64 6.11
N PHE A 91 -10.09 12.29 7.11
CA PHE A 91 -9.64 13.62 7.55
C PHE A 91 -8.20 13.61 8.05
N SER A 92 -7.81 12.59 8.82
CA SER A 92 -6.42 12.47 9.33
C SER A 92 -5.44 12.22 8.18
N MET A 93 -5.81 11.34 7.25
CA MET A 93 -4.99 11.03 6.09
C MET A 93 -4.81 12.25 5.18
N LEU A 94 -5.90 12.95 4.84
CA LEU A 94 -5.84 14.16 4.01
C LEU A 94 -5.04 15.29 4.65
N MET A 95 -5.14 15.46 5.97
CA MET A 95 -4.35 16.49 6.68
C MET A 95 -2.85 16.25 6.56
N PHE A 96 -2.40 14.99 6.65
CA PHE A 96 -0.98 14.67 6.44
C PHE A 96 -0.59 14.65 4.95
N ALA A 97 -1.46 14.12 4.09
CA ALA A 97 -1.17 13.94 2.67
C ALA A 97 -1.24 15.22 1.84
N VAL A 98 -2.00 16.24 2.24
CA VAL A 98 -2.12 17.49 1.49
C VAL A 98 -1.41 18.65 2.21
N PRO A 99 -1.92 19.21 3.33
CA PRO A 99 -1.16 20.20 4.10
C PRO A 99 0.21 19.70 4.56
N GLY A 100 0.32 18.46 5.05
CA GLY A 100 1.59 17.92 5.53
C GLY A 100 2.65 17.85 4.42
N VAL A 101 2.26 17.48 3.21
CA VAL A 101 3.13 17.51 2.02
C VAL A 101 3.57 18.92 1.68
N LEU A 102 2.64 19.86 1.56
CA LEU A 102 2.97 21.26 1.25
C LEU A 102 3.91 21.86 2.30
N VAL A 103 3.65 21.63 3.58
CA VAL A 103 4.52 22.11 4.67
C VAL A 103 5.88 21.41 4.62
N THR A 104 5.94 20.11 4.36
CA THR A 104 7.21 19.38 4.20
C THR A 104 8.01 19.95 3.04
N THR A 105 7.38 20.15 1.89
CA THR A 105 7.99 20.72 0.68
C THR A 105 8.58 22.10 0.95
N ILE A 106 7.82 22.99 1.57
CA ILE A 106 8.25 24.35 1.87
C ILE A 106 9.37 24.34 2.91
N LEU A 107 9.23 23.57 4.00
CA LEU A 107 10.24 23.52 5.06
C LEU A 107 11.57 22.95 4.55
N VAL A 108 11.54 21.79 3.89
CA VAL A 108 12.75 21.15 3.36
C VAL A 108 13.39 22.05 2.31
N GLY A 109 12.60 22.56 1.36
CA GLY A 109 13.11 23.40 0.29
C GLY A 109 13.70 24.72 0.78
N TRP A 110 13.04 25.39 1.72
CA TRP A 110 13.54 26.62 2.29
C TRP A 110 14.82 26.40 3.13
N LEU A 111 14.81 25.40 4.02
CA LEU A 111 15.97 25.10 4.87
C LEU A 111 17.21 24.73 4.02
N LEU A 112 17.03 23.89 3.00
CA LEU A 112 18.14 23.50 2.14
C LEU A 112 18.60 24.62 1.20
N ALA A 113 17.71 25.47 0.70
CA ALA A 113 18.12 26.62 -0.10
C ALA A 113 19.05 27.56 0.68
N VAL A 114 18.73 27.80 1.96
CA VAL A 114 19.55 28.64 2.84
C VAL A 114 20.91 28.00 3.11
N ILE A 115 20.96 26.68 3.32
CA ILE A 115 22.21 25.98 3.68
C ILE A 115 23.11 25.76 2.46
N THR A 116 22.54 25.40 1.31
CA THR A 116 23.28 25.05 0.09
C THR A 116 23.60 26.25 -0.78
N GLY A 117 22.84 27.36 -0.64
CA GLY A 117 22.93 28.51 -1.53
C GLY A 117 22.32 28.28 -2.92
N LEU A 118 21.71 27.12 -3.16
CA LEU A 118 21.02 26.80 -4.42
C LEU A 118 19.69 27.57 -4.53
N PRO A 119 19.17 27.75 -5.76
CA PRO A 119 17.89 28.44 -5.96
C PRO A 119 16.76 27.80 -5.13
N LEU A 120 15.92 28.66 -4.54
CA LEU A 120 14.77 28.18 -3.76
C LEU A 120 13.84 27.30 -4.59
N SER A 121 13.64 27.61 -5.88
CA SER A 121 12.85 26.78 -6.79
C SER A 121 13.40 25.36 -6.91
N THR A 122 14.72 25.20 -7.09
CA THR A 122 15.39 23.89 -7.11
C THR A 122 15.15 23.11 -5.82
N MET A 123 15.32 23.76 -4.66
CA MET A 123 15.16 23.07 -3.38
C MET A 123 13.69 22.81 -3.03
N LEU A 124 12.75 23.61 -3.51
CA LEU A 124 11.31 23.33 -3.41
C LEU A 124 10.93 22.09 -4.25
N VAL A 125 11.51 21.94 -5.45
CA VAL A 125 11.37 20.70 -6.24
C VAL A 125 11.91 19.49 -5.47
N PHE A 126 13.07 19.64 -4.82
CA PHE A 126 13.59 18.61 -3.89
C PHE A 126 12.69 18.37 -2.67
N GLY A 127 12.08 19.41 -2.12
CA GLY A 127 11.11 19.27 -1.03
C GLY A 127 9.90 18.44 -1.46
N ALA A 128 9.40 18.65 -2.68
CA ALA A 128 8.24 17.94 -3.21
C ALA A 128 8.53 16.47 -3.50
N LEU A 129 9.67 16.16 -4.12
CA LEU A 129 10.02 14.76 -4.41
C LEU A 129 10.21 13.94 -3.14
N ILE A 130 10.78 14.53 -2.08
CA ILE A 130 11.06 13.81 -0.83
C ILE A 130 9.89 13.84 0.15
N ALA A 131 8.83 14.60 -0.17
CA ALA A 131 7.60 14.58 0.61
C ALA A 131 6.85 13.24 0.44
N ALA A 132 6.94 12.60 -0.73
CA ALA A 132 6.38 11.27 -1.01
C ALA A 132 6.96 10.20 -0.06
N THR A 133 6.08 9.43 0.60
CA THR A 133 6.45 8.33 1.49
C THR A 133 6.25 6.98 0.79
N ASP A 134 6.80 5.91 1.33
CA ASP A 134 6.54 4.55 0.87
C ASP A 134 6.08 3.69 2.06
N PRO A 135 4.85 3.16 2.03
CA PRO A 135 4.32 2.41 3.15
C PRO A 135 4.78 0.96 3.13
N VAL A 136 5.29 0.42 2.01
CA VAL A 136 5.45 -1.02 1.76
C VAL A 136 6.30 -1.70 2.83
N ALA A 137 7.48 -1.15 3.12
CA ALA A 137 8.36 -1.73 4.13
C ALA A 137 7.78 -1.59 5.55
N VAL A 138 7.03 -0.53 5.82
CA VAL A 138 6.42 -0.28 7.14
C VAL A 138 5.20 -1.16 7.39
N THR A 139 4.30 -1.27 6.41
CA THR A 139 3.09 -2.08 6.52
C THR A 139 3.43 -3.56 6.63
N ALA A 140 4.47 -4.03 5.93
CA ALA A 140 5.01 -5.38 6.09
C ALA A 140 5.47 -5.63 7.54
N ILE A 141 6.27 -4.71 8.11
CA ILE A 141 6.72 -4.79 9.51
C ILE A 141 5.53 -4.77 10.48
N PHE A 142 4.51 -3.95 10.22
CA PHE A 142 3.32 -3.86 11.07
C PHE A 142 2.48 -5.13 11.05
N ARG A 143 2.29 -5.75 9.86
CA ARG A 143 1.60 -7.03 9.72
C ARG A 143 2.36 -8.15 10.42
N GLU A 144 3.69 -8.22 10.25
CA GLU A 144 4.54 -9.23 10.90
C GLU A 144 4.55 -9.10 12.42
N LEU A 145 4.56 -7.86 12.94
CA LEU A 145 4.62 -7.57 14.37
C LEU A 145 3.24 -7.44 15.03
N GLY A 146 2.14 -7.66 14.30
CA GLY A 146 0.78 -7.65 14.83
C GLY A 146 0.32 -6.29 15.36
N LEU A 147 0.70 -5.18 14.71
CA LEU A 147 0.27 -3.85 15.12
C LEU A 147 -1.22 -3.59 14.81
N PRO A 148 -1.86 -2.61 15.50
CA PRO A 148 -3.25 -2.26 15.25
C PRO A 148 -3.52 -1.94 13.77
N LYS A 149 -4.56 -2.56 13.18
CA LYS A 149 -4.95 -2.37 11.76
C LYS A 149 -5.05 -0.89 11.38
N ARG A 150 -5.65 -0.08 12.25
CA ARG A 150 -5.80 1.37 12.04
C ARG A 150 -4.46 2.10 11.85
N LEU A 151 -3.39 1.71 12.53
CA LEU A 151 -2.08 2.34 12.36
C LEU A 151 -1.48 2.00 10.97
N GLY A 152 -1.66 0.75 10.52
CA GLY A 152 -1.36 0.35 9.15
C GLY A 152 -2.16 1.16 8.14
N LEU A 153 -3.48 1.24 8.32
CA LEU A 153 -4.38 2.02 7.48
C LEU A 153 -3.99 3.50 7.39
N LEU A 154 -3.66 4.15 8.52
CA LEU A 154 -3.21 5.55 8.53
C LEU A 154 -1.92 5.74 7.74
N THR A 155 -0.97 4.81 7.86
CA THR A 155 0.34 4.90 7.18
C THR A 155 0.19 4.64 5.69
N GLU A 156 -0.57 3.62 5.31
CA GLU A 156 -0.83 3.23 3.92
C GLU A 156 -1.66 4.31 3.20
N GLY A 157 -2.76 4.75 3.82
CA GLY A 157 -3.63 5.79 3.26
C GLY A 157 -2.96 7.17 3.18
N GLU A 158 -2.15 7.56 4.18
CA GLU A 158 -1.33 8.76 4.08
C GLU A 158 -0.36 8.67 2.90
N SER A 159 0.33 7.54 2.74
CA SER A 159 1.30 7.39 1.67
C SER A 159 0.69 7.43 0.27
N LEU A 160 -0.43 6.74 0.04
CA LEU A 160 -1.11 6.74 -1.26
C LEU A 160 -1.58 8.14 -1.68
N LEU A 161 -2.16 8.89 -0.73
CA LEU A 161 -2.64 10.25 -0.99
C LEU A 161 -1.48 11.25 -1.10
N ASN A 162 -0.42 11.02 -0.33
CA ASN A 162 0.82 11.80 -0.37
C ASN A 162 1.51 11.63 -1.73
N ASP A 163 1.65 10.41 -2.24
CA ASP A 163 2.25 10.14 -3.55
C ASP A 163 1.56 10.92 -4.67
N ALA A 164 0.23 10.88 -4.69
CA ALA A 164 -0.56 11.68 -5.61
C ALA A 164 -0.29 13.19 -5.47
N THR A 165 -0.29 13.70 -4.23
CA THR A 165 -0.08 15.12 -3.95
C THR A 165 1.34 15.56 -4.32
N ALA A 166 2.34 14.76 -3.97
CA ALA A 166 3.75 15.01 -4.21
C ALA A 166 4.07 15.07 -5.71
N ILE A 167 3.51 14.16 -6.52
CA ILE A 167 3.69 14.17 -7.98
C ILE A 167 3.11 15.45 -8.62
N VAL A 168 1.92 15.87 -8.18
CA VAL A 168 1.28 17.10 -8.70
C VAL A 168 2.07 18.34 -8.26
N VAL A 169 2.42 18.44 -6.98
CA VAL A 169 3.21 19.55 -6.43
C VAL A 169 4.61 19.60 -7.07
N PHE A 170 5.25 18.46 -7.30
CA PHE A 170 6.53 18.35 -8.01
C PHE A 170 6.40 18.90 -9.43
N SER A 171 5.39 18.49 -10.19
CA SER A 171 5.20 18.93 -11.58
C SER A 171 5.02 20.45 -11.66
N LEU A 172 4.19 21.02 -10.78
CA LEU A 172 3.96 22.47 -10.70
C LEU A 172 5.24 23.25 -10.31
N LEU A 173 6.01 22.73 -9.35
CA LEU A 173 7.25 23.38 -8.91
C LEU A 173 8.39 23.22 -9.93
N LEU A 174 8.42 22.12 -10.68
CA LEU A 174 9.38 21.90 -11.74
C LEU A 174 9.11 22.86 -12.90
N GLU A 175 7.84 23.03 -13.29
CA GLU A 175 7.44 24.02 -14.29
C GLU A 175 7.85 25.43 -13.87
N PHE A 176 7.59 25.80 -12.60
CA PHE A 176 8.06 27.07 -12.03
C PHE A 176 9.59 27.21 -12.02
N ALA A 177 10.32 26.14 -11.72
CA ALA A 177 11.78 26.18 -11.67
C ALA A 177 12.41 26.34 -13.06
N ILE A 178 11.76 25.83 -14.11
CA ILE A 178 12.21 25.94 -15.51
C ILE A 178 11.79 27.27 -16.13
N ASP A 179 10.54 27.69 -15.92
CA ASP A 179 9.99 28.96 -16.43
C ASP A 179 9.30 29.76 -15.31
N PRO A 180 10.06 30.58 -14.56
CA PRO A 180 9.52 31.39 -13.47
C PRO A 180 8.48 32.43 -13.92
N SER A 181 8.47 32.80 -15.21
CA SER A 181 7.67 33.92 -15.73
C SER A 181 6.17 33.61 -15.82
N ASN A 182 5.81 32.32 -15.86
CA ASN A 182 4.43 31.85 -15.99
C ASN A 182 3.78 31.46 -14.65
N PHE A 183 4.48 31.63 -13.52
CA PHE A 183 3.96 31.15 -12.24
C PHE A 183 3.00 32.12 -11.55
N SER A 184 1.81 31.62 -11.25
CA SER A 184 0.83 32.25 -10.37
C SER A 184 0.39 31.24 -9.33
N PHE A 185 0.54 31.59 -8.05
CA PHE A 185 0.10 30.73 -6.95
C PHE A 185 -1.39 30.38 -7.05
N ALA A 186 -2.23 31.35 -7.46
CA ALA A 186 -3.66 31.13 -7.68
C ALA A 186 -3.89 30.11 -8.81
N ASN A 187 -3.14 30.20 -9.90
CA ASN A 187 -3.23 29.23 -10.99
C ASN A 187 -2.75 27.85 -10.55
N GLY A 188 -1.69 27.77 -9.74
CA GLY A 188 -1.20 26.51 -9.18
C GLY A 188 -2.24 25.81 -8.29
N VAL A 189 -2.98 26.56 -7.47
CA VAL A 189 -4.09 25.99 -6.66
C VAL A 189 -5.23 25.52 -7.56
N ILE A 190 -5.60 26.29 -8.57
CA ILE A 190 -6.65 25.91 -9.53
C ILE A 190 -6.24 24.66 -10.30
N GLU A 191 -5.00 24.59 -10.78
CA GLU A 191 -4.49 23.44 -11.53
C GLU A 191 -4.38 22.22 -10.62
N PHE A 192 -3.92 22.37 -9.37
CA PHE A 192 -3.95 21.29 -8.37
C PHE A 192 -5.35 20.71 -8.18
N LEU A 193 -6.36 21.58 -7.99
CA LEU A 193 -7.76 21.16 -7.83
C LEU A 193 -8.31 20.50 -9.09
N ARG A 194 -7.94 21.00 -10.27
CA ARG A 194 -8.33 20.47 -11.57
C ARG A 194 -7.73 19.08 -11.81
N VAL A 195 -6.42 18.94 -11.71
CA VAL A 195 -5.68 17.69 -11.92
C VAL A 195 -6.16 16.62 -10.93
N SER A 196 -6.33 17.01 -9.65
CA SER A 196 -6.82 16.10 -8.61
C SER A 196 -8.28 15.72 -8.82
N GLY A 197 -9.16 16.70 -9.06
CA GLY A 197 -10.60 16.48 -9.26
C GLY A 197 -10.91 15.65 -10.50
N LEU A 198 -10.22 15.90 -11.62
CA LEU A 198 -10.35 15.08 -12.83
C LEU A 198 -9.83 13.65 -12.59
N GLY A 199 -8.73 13.47 -11.85
CA GLY A 199 -8.21 12.15 -11.52
C GLY A 199 -9.21 11.34 -10.71
N LEU A 200 -9.78 11.94 -9.65
CA LEU A 200 -10.85 11.33 -8.85
C LEU A 200 -12.07 10.95 -9.71
N LEU A 201 -12.47 11.83 -10.64
CA LEU A 201 -13.61 11.59 -11.53
C LEU A 201 -13.33 10.43 -12.50
N VAL A 202 -12.16 10.39 -13.14
CA VAL A 202 -11.75 9.30 -14.04
C VAL A 202 -11.71 7.98 -13.29
N GLY A 203 -11.12 7.97 -12.08
CA GLY A 203 -11.08 6.78 -11.22
C GLY A 203 -12.47 6.29 -10.83
N PHE A 204 -13.35 7.21 -10.43
CA PHE A 204 -14.73 6.86 -10.08
C PHE A 204 -15.50 6.29 -11.27
N VAL A 205 -15.44 6.93 -12.45
CA VAL A 205 -16.13 6.48 -13.65
C VAL A 205 -15.61 5.13 -14.12
N SER A 206 -14.30 4.97 -14.23
CA SER A 206 -13.67 3.70 -14.66
C SER A 206 -13.95 2.56 -13.68
N GLY A 207 -13.77 2.80 -12.38
CA GLY A 207 -14.11 1.83 -11.33
C GLY A 207 -15.59 1.46 -11.33
N TYR A 208 -16.49 2.43 -11.50
CA TYR A 208 -17.93 2.17 -11.52
C TYR A 208 -18.38 1.35 -12.73
N ILE A 209 -17.82 1.65 -13.91
CA ILE A 209 -18.04 0.85 -15.13
C ILE A 209 -17.58 -0.58 -14.90
N ALA A 210 -16.36 -0.76 -14.38
CA ALA A 210 -15.81 -2.07 -14.09
C ALA A 210 -16.64 -2.85 -13.07
N TYR A 211 -17.07 -2.21 -11.98
CA TYR A 211 -17.97 -2.80 -11.00
C TYR A 211 -19.25 -3.33 -11.65
N LYS A 212 -19.88 -2.56 -12.55
CA LYS A 212 -21.08 -3.02 -13.27
C LYS A 212 -20.82 -4.23 -14.15
N LEU A 213 -19.66 -4.26 -14.82
CA LEU A 213 -19.27 -5.38 -15.69
C LEU A 213 -18.96 -6.63 -14.86
N ILE A 214 -18.15 -6.51 -13.80
CA ILE A 214 -17.80 -7.59 -12.88
C ILE A 214 -19.08 -8.23 -12.33
N ARG A 215 -20.07 -7.43 -11.92
CA ARG A 215 -21.34 -7.95 -11.39
C ARG A 215 -22.16 -8.78 -12.40
N GLN A 216 -21.87 -8.70 -13.69
CA GLN A 216 -22.54 -9.47 -14.74
C GLN A 216 -21.74 -10.70 -15.18
N ILE A 217 -20.51 -10.85 -14.71
CA ILE A 217 -19.56 -11.88 -15.12
C ILE A 217 -19.30 -12.76 -13.90
N ASP A 218 -19.42 -14.08 -14.06
CA ASP A 218 -19.09 -15.05 -13.00
C ASP A 218 -17.93 -15.93 -13.48
N ASP A 219 -16.78 -15.29 -13.70
CA ASP A 219 -15.55 -15.91 -14.17
C ASP A 219 -14.34 -15.16 -13.60
N TYR A 220 -13.62 -15.83 -12.71
CA TYR A 220 -12.51 -15.23 -11.97
C TYR A 220 -11.36 -14.74 -12.87
N LEU A 221 -11.13 -15.38 -14.03
CA LEU A 221 -10.07 -14.96 -14.96
C LEU A 221 -10.48 -13.66 -15.64
N VAL A 222 -11.72 -13.58 -16.12
CA VAL A 222 -12.23 -12.37 -16.79
C VAL A 222 -12.29 -11.20 -15.81
N GLU A 223 -12.76 -11.42 -14.59
CA GLU A 223 -12.80 -10.40 -13.54
C GLU A 223 -11.39 -9.91 -13.17
N THR A 224 -10.41 -10.81 -13.10
CA THR A 224 -9.00 -10.46 -12.84
C THR A 224 -8.43 -9.62 -13.99
N VAL A 225 -8.64 -10.03 -15.24
CA VAL A 225 -8.21 -9.25 -16.41
C VAL A 225 -8.84 -7.86 -16.41
N LEU A 226 -10.14 -7.77 -16.12
CA LEU A 226 -10.84 -6.49 -16.04
C LEU A 226 -10.26 -5.61 -14.92
N SER A 227 -9.89 -6.18 -13.78
CA SER A 227 -9.21 -5.42 -12.71
C SER A 227 -7.88 -4.84 -13.18
N ALA A 228 -7.08 -5.60 -13.96
CA ALA A 228 -5.84 -5.11 -14.54
C ALA A 228 -6.08 -4.01 -15.59
N VAL A 229 -7.09 -4.19 -16.45
CA VAL A 229 -7.50 -3.17 -17.41
C VAL A 229 -7.92 -1.87 -16.70
N VAL A 230 -8.56 -1.96 -15.54
CA VAL A 230 -8.96 -0.77 -14.77
C VAL A 230 -7.76 -0.12 -14.10
N ALA A 231 -6.86 -0.89 -13.51
CA ALA A 231 -5.65 -0.37 -12.88
C ALA A 231 -4.81 0.43 -13.88
N TYR A 232 -4.46 -0.16 -15.03
CA TYR A 232 -3.67 0.55 -16.04
C TYR A 232 -4.50 1.56 -16.84
N GLY A 233 -5.74 1.21 -17.20
CA GLY A 233 -6.60 2.05 -18.03
C GLY A 233 -7.00 3.35 -17.34
N SER A 234 -7.34 3.31 -16.05
CA SER A 234 -7.66 4.53 -15.29
C SER A 234 -6.45 5.47 -15.18
N TYR A 235 -5.26 4.92 -14.98
CA TYR A 235 -4.00 5.67 -14.99
C TYR A 235 -3.77 6.36 -16.35
N LEU A 236 -3.79 5.57 -17.44
CA LEU A 236 -3.49 6.06 -18.79
C LEU A 236 -4.51 7.10 -19.27
N VAL A 237 -5.79 6.89 -19.01
CA VAL A 237 -6.85 7.86 -19.36
C VAL A 237 -6.66 9.15 -18.59
N ALA A 238 -6.33 9.08 -17.30
CA ALA A 238 -6.07 10.27 -16.51
C ALA A 238 -4.85 11.05 -17.02
N GLU A 239 -3.72 10.38 -17.31
CA GLU A 239 -2.54 11.02 -17.88
C GLU A 239 -2.82 11.72 -19.22
N GLN A 240 -3.58 11.09 -20.12
CA GLN A 240 -3.98 11.70 -21.40
C GLN A 240 -4.86 12.94 -21.22
N LEU A 241 -5.61 13.02 -20.13
CA LEU A 241 -6.43 14.18 -19.77
C LEU A 241 -5.68 15.20 -18.91
N HIS A 242 -4.35 15.02 -18.71
CA HIS A 242 -3.53 15.79 -17.78
C HIS A 242 -4.11 15.81 -16.35
N ALA A 243 -4.67 14.69 -15.93
CA ALA A 243 -5.21 14.47 -14.59
C ALA A 243 -4.28 13.56 -13.77
N SER A 244 -4.48 13.49 -12.45
CA SER A 244 -3.65 12.63 -11.59
C SER A 244 -3.96 11.15 -11.82
N GLY A 245 -3.06 10.44 -12.52
CA GLY A 245 -3.14 9.00 -12.72
C GLY A 245 -3.19 8.22 -11.41
N VAL A 246 -2.39 8.63 -10.42
CA VAL A 246 -2.35 8.00 -9.09
C VAL A 246 -3.71 8.07 -8.39
N LEU A 247 -4.37 9.24 -8.38
CA LEU A 247 -5.71 9.37 -7.78
C LEU A 247 -6.77 8.60 -8.55
N ALA A 248 -6.66 8.53 -9.88
CA ALA A 248 -7.57 7.74 -10.70
C ALA A 248 -7.48 6.25 -10.35
N VAL A 249 -6.27 5.70 -10.26
CA VAL A 249 -6.04 4.32 -9.85
C VAL A 249 -6.51 4.06 -8.42
N LEU A 250 -6.20 4.97 -7.48
CA LEU A 250 -6.61 4.85 -6.08
C LEU A 250 -8.14 4.74 -5.95
N VAL A 251 -8.89 5.64 -6.59
CA VAL A 251 -10.36 5.62 -6.51
C VAL A 251 -10.93 4.39 -7.21
N ALA A 252 -10.39 4.02 -8.37
CA ALA A 252 -10.83 2.82 -9.08
C ALA A 252 -10.58 1.55 -8.26
N GLY A 253 -9.40 1.44 -7.64
CA GLY A 253 -9.02 0.34 -6.75
C GLY A 253 -9.87 0.28 -5.49
N LEU A 254 -10.14 1.41 -4.83
CA LEU A 254 -11.04 1.47 -3.67
C LEU A 254 -12.46 0.98 -4.03
N LEU A 255 -12.97 1.35 -5.20
CA LEU A 255 -14.30 0.96 -5.66
C LEU A 255 -14.36 -0.54 -5.96
N ILE A 256 -13.36 -1.09 -6.64
CA ILE A 256 -13.29 -2.54 -6.94
C ILE A 256 -13.06 -3.34 -5.65
N GLY A 257 -12.15 -2.93 -4.78
CA GLY A 257 -11.80 -3.60 -3.52
C GLY A 257 -12.94 -3.61 -2.49
N ASN A 258 -13.90 -2.69 -2.62
CA ASN A 258 -15.06 -2.61 -1.73
C ASN A 258 -16.35 -3.04 -2.44
N SER A 259 -16.92 -2.17 -3.28
CA SER A 259 -18.22 -2.45 -3.94
C SER A 259 -18.13 -3.58 -4.96
N GLY A 260 -17.02 -3.67 -5.71
CA GLY A 260 -16.73 -4.79 -6.60
C GLY A 260 -16.67 -6.12 -5.85
N ARG A 261 -15.86 -6.18 -4.80
CA ARG A 261 -15.67 -7.37 -3.95
C ARG A 261 -16.91 -7.77 -3.16
N ARG A 262 -17.66 -6.81 -2.62
CA ARG A 262 -18.84 -7.05 -1.76
C ARG A 262 -20.11 -7.37 -2.56
N TYR A 263 -20.22 -6.87 -3.79
CA TYR A 263 -21.45 -6.99 -4.58
C TYR A 263 -21.25 -7.56 -5.98
N GLY A 264 -20.04 -7.90 -6.40
CA GLY A 264 -19.77 -8.35 -7.76
C GLY A 264 -19.05 -9.69 -7.87
N MET A 265 -18.36 -10.16 -6.82
CA MET A 265 -17.44 -11.30 -6.90
C MET A 265 -17.85 -12.44 -5.97
N SER A 266 -17.57 -13.68 -6.39
CA SER A 266 -17.61 -14.84 -5.50
C SER A 266 -16.42 -14.84 -4.51
N HIS A 267 -16.53 -15.62 -3.43
CA HIS A 267 -15.45 -15.76 -2.44
C HIS A 267 -14.14 -16.31 -3.05
N THR A 268 -14.24 -17.23 -4.02
CA THR A 268 -13.08 -17.80 -4.72
C THR A 268 -12.42 -16.76 -5.62
N THR A 269 -13.19 -16.00 -6.41
CA THR A 269 -12.63 -14.93 -7.25
C THR A 269 -11.90 -13.87 -6.43
N ARG A 270 -12.48 -13.47 -5.29
CA ARG A 270 -11.89 -12.52 -4.35
C ARG A 270 -10.48 -12.94 -3.91
N ASN A 271 -10.31 -14.19 -3.49
CA ASN A 271 -9.01 -14.67 -3.02
C ASN A 271 -7.98 -14.77 -4.16
N VAL A 272 -8.40 -15.26 -5.33
CA VAL A 272 -7.52 -15.37 -6.50
C VAL A 272 -7.04 -13.98 -6.94
N LEU A 273 -7.94 -13.00 -7.03
CA LEU A 273 -7.60 -11.63 -7.40
C LEU A 273 -6.58 -11.03 -6.44
N LEU A 274 -6.78 -11.15 -5.12
CA LEU A 274 -5.84 -10.61 -4.13
C LEU A 274 -4.45 -11.24 -4.28
N HIS A 275 -4.36 -12.57 -4.39
CA HIS A 275 -3.07 -13.23 -4.55
C HIS A 275 -2.35 -12.88 -5.86
N ILE A 276 -3.10 -12.68 -6.94
CA ILE A 276 -2.51 -12.23 -8.21
C ILE A 276 -1.96 -10.80 -8.06
N TRP A 277 -2.70 -9.90 -7.43
CA TRP A 277 -2.21 -8.53 -7.18
C TRP A 277 -1.03 -8.49 -6.23
N GLU A 278 -1.03 -9.28 -5.15
CA GLU A 278 0.12 -9.46 -4.25
C GLU A 278 1.36 -9.91 -5.03
N PHE A 279 1.21 -10.87 -5.96
CA PHE A 279 2.29 -11.34 -6.81
C PHE A 279 2.79 -10.26 -7.79
N VAL A 280 1.89 -9.54 -8.44
CA VAL A 280 2.23 -8.43 -9.36
C VAL A 280 2.97 -7.33 -8.61
N VAL A 281 2.50 -6.96 -7.42
CA VAL A 281 3.13 -5.95 -6.55
C VAL A 281 4.49 -6.43 -6.04
N PHE A 282 4.64 -7.70 -5.70
CA PHE A 282 5.93 -8.28 -5.32
C PHE A 282 6.95 -8.11 -6.46
N ILE A 283 6.54 -8.37 -7.70
CA ILE A 283 7.38 -8.14 -8.88
C ILE A 283 7.65 -6.64 -9.07
N ALA A 284 6.64 -5.79 -8.96
CA ALA A 284 6.80 -4.35 -9.17
C ALA A 284 7.76 -3.74 -8.16
N ASN A 285 7.59 -4.04 -6.86
CA ASN A 285 8.51 -3.63 -5.80
C ASN A 285 9.92 -4.15 -6.05
N THR A 286 10.04 -5.42 -6.44
CA THR A 286 11.33 -6.01 -6.80
C THR A 286 12.06 -5.17 -7.83
N PHE A 287 11.39 -4.84 -8.94
CA PHE A 287 11.99 -4.03 -9.98
C PHE A 287 12.30 -2.62 -9.48
N VAL A 288 11.39 -1.95 -8.78
CA VAL A 288 11.63 -0.64 -8.19
C VAL A 288 12.91 -0.68 -7.36
N PHE A 289 12.96 -1.45 -6.28
CA PHE A 289 14.10 -1.43 -5.34
C PHE A 289 15.42 -1.90 -5.96
N LEU A 290 15.37 -2.85 -6.90
CA LEU A 290 16.56 -3.26 -7.62
C LEU A 290 17.08 -2.18 -8.55
N LEU A 291 16.19 -1.48 -9.28
CA LEU A 291 16.54 -0.33 -10.11
C LEU A 291 17.15 0.80 -9.29
N ILE A 292 16.63 1.05 -8.09
CA ILE A 292 17.26 2.00 -7.13
C ILE A 292 18.72 1.62 -6.92
N GLY A 293 18.99 0.39 -6.48
CA GLY A 293 20.36 -0.05 -6.20
C GLY A 293 21.27 -0.03 -7.43
N LEU A 294 20.72 -0.31 -8.62
CA LEU A 294 21.47 -0.28 -9.88
C LEU A 294 21.87 1.14 -10.31
N GLN A 295 21.13 2.17 -9.89
CA GLN A 295 21.44 3.57 -10.24
C GLN A 295 22.28 4.29 -9.19
N VAL A 296 22.55 3.65 -8.05
CA VAL A 296 23.40 4.22 -7.00
C VAL A 296 24.85 4.34 -7.50
N ASN A 297 25.35 5.58 -7.52
CA ASN A 297 26.77 5.86 -7.69
C ASN A 297 27.41 6.10 -6.32
N LEU A 298 28.17 5.10 -5.83
CA LEU A 298 28.77 5.15 -4.50
C LEU A 298 29.81 6.26 -4.36
N GLU A 299 30.60 6.53 -5.40
CA GLU A 299 31.63 7.58 -5.38
C GLU A 299 30.98 8.96 -5.14
N LYS A 300 29.95 9.30 -5.93
CA LYS A 300 29.17 10.52 -5.75
C LYS A 300 28.53 10.63 -4.36
N ILE A 301 28.06 9.52 -3.80
CA ILE A 301 27.46 9.48 -2.45
C ILE A 301 28.51 9.78 -1.37
N PHE A 302 29.70 9.17 -1.46
CA PHE A 302 30.76 9.40 -0.48
C PHE A 302 31.26 10.84 -0.54
N ASP A 303 31.46 11.38 -1.75
CA ASP A 303 31.91 12.75 -1.97
C ASP A 303 30.90 13.78 -1.42
N SER A 304 29.60 13.47 -1.52
CA SER A 304 28.52 14.35 -1.07
C SER A 304 27.94 13.98 0.30
N SER A 305 28.65 13.17 1.09
CA SER A 305 28.14 12.60 2.35
C SER A 305 27.66 13.65 3.36
N VAL A 306 28.32 14.81 3.45
CA VAL A 306 27.92 15.92 4.31
C VAL A 306 26.58 16.52 3.85
N LEU A 307 26.44 16.76 2.54
CA LEU A 307 25.22 17.30 1.96
C LEU A 307 24.03 16.34 2.16
N ILE A 308 24.26 15.04 1.94
CA ILE A 308 23.27 13.99 2.22
C ILE A 308 22.87 14.01 3.70
N GLY A 309 23.84 14.08 4.61
CA GLY A 309 23.56 14.14 6.05
C GLY A 309 22.69 15.33 6.43
N ILE A 310 22.95 16.50 5.85
CA ILE A 310 22.11 17.70 6.03
C ILE A 310 20.71 17.46 5.47
N ALA A 311 20.57 16.93 4.25
CA ALA A 311 19.27 16.62 3.66
C ALA A 311 18.46 15.64 4.51
N VAL A 312 19.08 14.59 5.04
CA VAL A 312 18.47 13.64 5.97
C VAL A 312 17.99 14.33 7.24
N ILE A 313 18.82 15.17 7.86
CA ILE A 313 18.42 15.87 9.10
C ILE A 313 17.26 16.84 8.82
N MET A 314 17.33 17.63 7.73
CA MET A 314 16.28 18.59 7.40
C MET A 314 14.95 17.90 7.06
N THR A 315 14.99 16.76 6.35
CA THR A 315 13.78 15.98 6.05
C THR A 315 13.17 15.36 7.31
N LEU A 316 13.98 14.84 8.23
CA LEU A 316 13.50 14.35 9.53
C LEU A 316 12.90 15.47 10.39
N VAL A 317 13.56 16.62 10.46
CA VAL A 317 13.07 17.79 11.21
C VAL A 317 11.75 18.27 10.62
N ALA A 318 11.66 18.40 9.30
CA ALA A 318 10.41 18.76 8.63
C ALA A 318 9.29 17.74 8.92
N ARG A 319 9.61 16.44 8.92
CA ARG A 319 8.63 15.38 9.27
C ARG A 319 8.17 15.47 10.73
N ILE A 320 9.07 15.76 11.67
CA ILE A 320 8.72 16.00 13.08
C ILE A 320 7.78 17.20 13.20
N ILE A 321 8.13 18.33 12.58
CA ILE A 321 7.34 19.57 12.64
C ILE A 321 5.96 19.35 12.03
N THR A 322 5.89 18.68 10.88
CA THR A 322 4.62 18.44 10.16
C THR A 322 3.72 17.49 10.92
N VAL A 323 4.23 16.33 11.37
CA VAL A 323 3.42 15.34 12.07
C VAL A 323 2.95 15.91 13.42
N PHE A 324 3.87 16.33 14.29
CA PHE A 324 3.50 16.85 15.61
C PHE A 324 2.80 18.21 15.56
N GLY A 325 3.03 19.01 14.52
CA GLY A 325 2.35 20.30 14.34
C GLY A 325 0.91 20.15 13.86
N LEU A 326 0.62 19.17 12.99
CA LEU A 326 -0.73 18.92 12.49
C LEU A 326 -1.55 18.02 13.42
N SER A 327 -0.90 17.12 14.18
CA SER A 327 -1.59 16.19 15.09
C SER A 327 -2.54 16.84 16.11
N PRO A 328 -2.26 18.01 16.73
CA PRO A 328 -3.21 18.68 17.62
C PRO A 328 -4.50 19.12 16.92
N ILE A 329 -4.39 19.58 15.67
CA ILE A 329 -5.54 19.97 14.84
C ILE A 329 -6.32 18.70 14.48
N ILE A 330 -5.63 17.66 14.02
CA ILE A 330 -6.23 16.37 13.68
C ILE A 330 -6.97 15.78 14.88
N ASN A 331 -6.34 15.73 16.05
CA ASN A 331 -6.92 15.16 17.27
C ASN A 331 -8.09 15.97 17.85
N ARG A 332 -8.31 17.19 17.37
CA ARG A 332 -9.46 18.02 17.73
C ARG A 332 -10.69 17.75 16.86
N PHE A 333 -10.49 17.44 15.59
CA PHE A 333 -11.58 17.31 14.61
C PHE A 333 -11.81 15.88 14.10
N ALA A 334 -10.80 15.01 14.18
CA ALA A 334 -10.93 13.62 13.78
C ALA A 334 -11.75 12.84 14.82
N PRO A 335 -12.59 11.89 14.37
CA PRO A 335 -13.39 11.06 15.28
C PRO A 335 -12.49 10.20 16.19
N ASN A 336 -11.36 9.73 15.65
CA ASN A 336 -10.41 8.89 16.35
C ASN A 336 -9.07 9.61 16.58
N LYS A 337 -8.69 9.79 17.83
CA LYS A 337 -7.42 10.45 18.18
C LYS A 337 -6.21 9.59 17.77
N THR A 338 -5.11 10.24 17.41
CA THR A 338 -3.81 9.63 17.15
C THR A 338 -2.92 9.83 18.39
N PRO A 339 -2.65 8.76 19.17
CA PRO A 339 -1.78 8.84 20.34
C PRO A 339 -0.37 9.31 19.99
N LEU A 340 0.35 9.91 20.95
CA LEU A 340 1.74 10.35 20.75
C LEU A 340 2.67 9.21 20.30
N SER A 341 2.45 7.98 20.75
CA SER A 341 3.20 6.82 20.30
C SER A 341 2.99 6.54 18.80
N TRP A 342 1.78 6.73 18.29
CA TRP A 342 1.48 6.56 16.86
C TRP A 342 2.07 7.70 16.04
N GLN A 343 2.04 8.93 16.55
CA GLN A 343 2.68 10.08 15.90
C GLN A 343 4.19 9.88 15.75
N ALA A 344 4.87 9.39 16.80
CA ALA A 344 6.29 9.03 16.72
C ALA A 344 6.56 7.94 15.66
N VAL A 345 5.65 6.97 15.54
CA VAL A 345 5.72 5.94 14.49
C VAL A 345 5.48 6.53 13.11
N LEU A 346 4.54 7.46 12.92
CA LEU A 346 4.30 8.14 11.63
C LEU A 346 5.48 9.03 11.19
N VAL A 347 6.23 9.58 12.15
CA VAL A 347 7.48 10.30 11.87
C VAL A 347 8.56 9.34 11.41
N TRP A 348 8.81 8.27 12.17
CA TRP A 348 9.93 7.36 11.89
C TRP A 348 9.65 6.36 10.77
N GLY A 349 8.38 6.01 10.58
CA GLY A 349 7.87 5.14 9.52
C GLY A 349 7.56 5.87 8.21
N GLY A 350 7.83 7.16 8.10
CA GLY A 350 7.75 7.90 6.84
C GLY A 350 8.94 7.58 5.92
N LEU A 351 9.06 6.32 5.50
CA LEU A 351 10.13 5.85 4.62
C LEU A 351 9.99 6.47 3.23
N ARG A 352 11.09 6.62 2.49
CA ARG A 352 11.08 7.14 1.12
C ARG A 352 11.38 6.00 0.16
N GLY A 353 10.63 5.94 -0.94
CA GLY A 353 10.67 4.80 -1.85
C GLY A 353 10.87 5.18 -3.32
N GLY A 354 10.35 4.32 -4.19
CA GLY A 354 10.58 4.39 -5.64
C GLY A 354 10.09 5.66 -6.32
N ILE A 355 9.04 6.30 -5.79
CA ILE A 355 8.44 7.48 -6.42
C ILE A 355 9.38 8.68 -6.34
N ALA A 356 10.03 8.91 -5.19
CA ALA A 356 11.03 9.98 -5.05
C ALA A 356 12.14 9.85 -6.10
N LEU A 357 12.53 8.61 -6.41
CA LEU A 357 13.56 8.33 -7.42
C LEU A 357 13.03 8.45 -8.85
N ALA A 358 11.81 7.99 -9.13
CA ALA A 358 11.19 8.21 -10.42
C ALA A 358 11.11 9.70 -10.75
N LEU A 359 10.75 10.53 -9.76
CA LEU A 359 10.66 11.98 -9.91
C LEU A 359 12.04 12.63 -10.08
N VAL A 360 13.08 12.18 -9.36
CA VAL A 360 14.42 12.78 -9.54
C VAL A 360 15.02 12.47 -10.91
N LEU A 361 14.76 11.27 -11.44
CA LEU A 361 15.18 10.87 -12.79
C LEU A 361 14.36 11.56 -13.89
N ALA A 362 13.23 12.18 -13.53
CA ALA A 362 12.43 12.99 -14.44
C ALA A 362 12.98 14.40 -14.65
N LEU A 363 13.95 14.82 -13.83
CA LEU A 363 14.53 16.15 -13.96
C LEU A 363 15.32 16.26 -15.27
N PRO A 364 15.21 17.39 -15.99
CA PRO A 364 16.07 17.68 -17.13
C PRO A 364 17.55 17.67 -16.73
N GLU A 365 18.44 17.14 -17.57
CA GLU A 365 19.89 17.10 -17.28
C GLU A 365 20.50 18.51 -17.12
N ASN A 366 19.90 19.53 -17.75
CA ASN A 366 20.31 20.93 -17.64
C ASN A 366 19.67 21.65 -16.44
N PHE A 367 18.98 20.94 -15.55
CA PHE A 367 18.35 21.52 -14.37
C PHE A 367 19.39 22.06 -13.38
N VAL A 368 19.18 23.28 -12.90
CA VAL A 368 20.11 23.91 -11.95
C VAL A 368 20.11 23.14 -10.64
N GLY A 369 21.27 22.60 -10.25
CA GLY A 369 21.41 21.77 -9.06
C GLY A 369 21.03 20.29 -9.27
N TYR A 370 21.00 19.82 -10.52
CA TYR A 370 20.63 18.43 -10.87
C TYR A 370 21.42 17.39 -10.07
N ASP A 371 22.76 17.47 -10.08
CA ASP A 371 23.61 16.50 -9.39
C ASP A 371 23.38 16.50 -7.88
N GLU A 372 23.22 17.67 -7.27
CA GLU A 372 22.96 17.82 -5.83
C GLU A 372 21.60 17.22 -5.46
N VAL A 373 20.56 17.55 -6.23
CA VAL A 373 19.20 17.03 -6.02
C VAL A 373 19.16 15.51 -6.21
N LEU A 374 19.87 14.98 -7.21
CA LEU A 374 20.00 13.55 -7.47
C LEU A 374 20.67 12.85 -6.28
N VAL A 375 21.87 13.28 -5.90
CA VAL A 375 22.64 12.63 -4.84
C VAL A 375 21.97 12.75 -3.47
N MET A 376 21.33 13.88 -3.17
CA MET A 376 20.53 14.03 -1.95
C MET A 376 19.33 13.08 -1.94
N THR A 377 18.62 12.92 -3.07
CA THR A 377 17.46 12.01 -3.16
C THR A 377 17.89 10.57 -2.90
N PHE A 378 18.93 10.10 -3.59
CA PHE A 378 19.47 8.75 -3.38
C PHE A 378 19.94 8.56 -1.94
N GLY A 379 20.66 9.53 -1.38
CA GLY A 379 21.15 9.48 -0.01
C GLY A 379 20.03 9.40 1.04
N VAL A 380 18.98 10.22 0.89
CA VAL A 380 17.81 10.19 1.80
C VAL A 380 17.05 8.87 1.66
N VAL A 381 16.78 8.40 0.43
CA VAL A 381 16.10 7.12 0.21
C VAL A 381 16.89 5.97 0.83
N LEU A 382 18.20 5.89 0.58
CA LEU A 382 19.08 4.88 1.19
C LEU A 382 19.11 4.97 2.72
N PHE A 383 19.12 6.18 3.29
CA PHE A 383 19.03 6.36 4.73
C PHE A 383 17.70 5.83 5.28
N THR A 384 16.58 6.18 4.65
CA THR A 384 15.26 5.74 5.13
C THR A 384 15.12 4.21 5.05
N LEU A 385 15.50 3.61 3.94
CA LEU A 385 15.47 2.16 3.77
C LEU A 385 16.47 1.45 4.69
N GLY A 386 17.73 1.90 4.73
CA GLY A 386 18.78 1.24 5.50
C GLY A 386 18.68 1.44 7.01
N VAL A 387 18.36 2.66 7.45
CA VAL A 387 18.36 3.05 8.86
C VAL A 387 16.96 3.07 9.44
N GLN A 388 16.01 3.81 8.85
CA GLN A 388 14.68 3.94 9.47
C GLN A 388 13.92 2.61 9.44
N ALA A 389 13.91 1.89 8.31
CA ALA A 389 13.19 0.61 8.22
C ALA A 389 13.73 -0.44 9.20
N THR A 390 15.06 -0.54 9.37
CA THR A 390 15.69 -1.53 10.26
C THR A 390 15.57 -1.16 11.75
N THR A 391 15.49 0.13 12.07
CA THR A 391 15.35 0.62 13.46
C THR A 391 13.89 0.81 13.90
N LEU A 392 12.93 0.79 12.97
CA LEU A 392 11.51 0.91 13.29
C LEU A 392 11.00 -0.17 14.27
N PRO A 393 11.33 -1.47 14.13
CA PRO A 393 10.97 -2.49 15.13
C PRO A 393 11.47 -2.17 16.54
N LEU A 394 12.68 -1.58 16.66
CA LEU A 394 13.24 -1.19 17.96
C LEU A 394 12.44 -0.02 18.58
N LEU A 395 12.02 0.95 17.75
CA LEU A 395 11.18 2.05 18.19
C LEU A 395 9.81 1.53 18.67
N LEU A 396 9.17 0.65 17.91
CA LEU A 396 7.90 0.01 18.28
C LEU A 396 8.00 -0.71 19.63
N ARG A 397 9.12 -1.41 19.87
CA ARG A 397 9.40 -2.07 21.15
C ARG A 397 9.54 -1.07 22.30
N LYS A 398 10.28 0.03 22.09
CA LYS A 398 10.48 1.09 23.10
C LYS A 398 9.19 1.81 23.44
N LEU A 399 8.34 2.04 22.45
CA LEU A 399 7.02 2.68 22.64
C LEU A 399 5.97 1.74 23.26
N GLY A 400 6.33 0.47 23.52
CA GLY A 400 5.43 -0.51 24.12
C GLY A 400 4.33 -1.01 23.19
N LEU A 401 4.38 -0.68 21.89
CA LEU A 401 3.37 -1.06 20.90
C LEU A 401 3.43 -2.56 20.56
N LEU A 402 4.57 -3.21 20.78
CA LEU A 402 4.75 -4.66 20.61
C LEU A 402 4.32 -5.48 21.83
N LYS A 403 4.04 -4.83 22.96
CA LYS A 403 3.43 -5.52 24.10
C LYS A 403 1.93 -5.57 23.83
N GLY A 404 1.50 -6.55 23.04
CA GLY A 404 0.10 -6.91 22.97
C GLY A 404 -0.43 -7.06 24.40
N ASN A 405 -1.63 -6.54 24.65
CA ASN A 405 -2.32 -6.76 25.92
C ASN A 405 -2.24 -8.27 26.21
N LYS A 406 -1.66 -8.67 27.34
CA LYS A 406 -1.45 -10.11 27.64
C LYS A 406 -2.75 -10.91 27.47
N ASN A 407 -3.88 -10.27 27.75
CA ASN A 407 -5.21 -10.84 27.59
C ASN A 407 -5.60 -11.02 26.11
N LEU A 408 -5.21 -10.09 25.22
CA LEU A 408 -5.45 -10.19 23.77
C LEU A 408 -4.63 -11.33 23.16
N ILE A 409 -3.34 -11.44 23.51
CA ILE A 409 -2.48 -12.53 23.02
C ILE A 409 -3.02 -13.89 23.49
N GLU A 410 -3.50 -13.98 24.73
CA GLU A 410 -4.09 -15.21 25.24
C GLU A 410 -5.43 -15.53 24.58
N TYR A 411 -6.26 -14.52 24.28
CA TYR A 411 -7.48 -14.68 23.48
C TYR A 411 -7.16 -15.17 22.06
N GLU A 412 -6.21 -14.55 21.35
CA GLU A 412 -5.77 -14.97 20.01
C GLU A 412 -5.25 -16.42 20.03
N ARG A 413 -4.49 -16.81 21.05
CA ARG A 413 -4.03 -18.18 21.24
C ARG A 413 -5.18 -19.17 21.42
N ARG A 414 -6.17 -18.83 22.26
CA ARG A 414 -7.37 -19.66 22.48
C ARG A 414 -8.17 -19.80 21.19
N ARG A 415 -8.37 -18.70 20.46
CA ARG A 415 -9.09 -18.67 19.18
C ARG A 415 -8.38 -19.47 18.08
N ALA A 416 -7.06 -19.35 17.98
CA ALA A 416 -6.26 -20.12 17.03
C ALA A 416 -6.34 -21.64 17.27
N ARG A 417 -6.37 -22.08 18.54
CA ARG A 417 -6.56 -23.50 18.88
C ARG A 417 -7.94 -24.01 18.47
N LEU A 418 -8.99 -23.22 18.71
CA LEU A 418 -10.34 -23.55 18.26
C LEU A 418 -10.42 -23.67 16.72
N ALA A 419 -9.83 -22.70 16.00
CA ALA A 419 -9.80 -22.72 14.54
C ALA A 419 -9.06 -23.96 14.00
N ALA A 420 -7.89 -24.28 14.55
CA ALA A 420 -7.12 -25.48 14.17
C ALA A 420 -7.90 -26.78 14.42
N ALA A 421 -8.61 -26.88 15.54
CA ALA A 421 -9.45 -28.04 15.85
C ALA A 421 -10.64 -28.16 14.87
N LYS A 422 -11.31 -27.06 14.52
CA LYS A 422 -12.38 -27.05 13.51
C LYS A 422 -11.87 -27.43 12.11
N SER A 423 -10.73 -26.90 11.68
CA SER A 423 -10.11 -27.30 10.41
C SER A 423 -9.74 -28.78 10.38
N SER A 424 -9.39 -29.37 11.53
CA SER A 424 -9.15 -30.81 11.65
C SER A 424 -10.44 -31.63 11.48
N GLU A 425 -11.57 -31.14 12.00
CA GLU A 425 -12.88 -31.77 11.80
C GLU A 425 -13.32 -31.71 10.33
N GLU A 426 -13.19 -30.56 9.66
CA GLU A 426 -13.46 -30.42 8.22
C GLU A 426 -12.59 -31.34 7.37
N PHE A 427 -11.30 -31.43 7.67
CA PHE A 427 -10.38 -32.36 7.00
C PHE A 427 -10.83 -33.81 7.15
N LEU A 428 -11.20 -34.24 8.36
CA LEU A 428 -11.68 -35.61 8.61
C LEU A 428 -12.98 -35.89 7.85
N GLN A 429 -13.92 -34.93 7.81
CA GLN A 429 -15.17 -35.06 7.07
C GLN A 429 -14.94 -35.23 5.58
N LEU A 430 -14.04 -34.42 4.99
CA LEU A 430 -13.66 -34.52 3.57
C LEU A 430 -13.01 -35.88 3.26
N GLN A 431 -12.03 -36.31 4.06
CA GLN A 431 -11.34 -37.58 3.86
C GLN A 431 -12.28 -38.79 3.99
N TYR A 432 -13.27 -38.73 4.88
CA TYR A 432 -14.30 -39.76 4.99
C TYR A 432 -15.25 -39.75 3.78
N ALA A 433 -15.68 -38.57 3.33
CA ALA A 433 -16.54 -38.42 2.15
C ALA A 433 -15.88 -38.90 0.86
N GLU A 434 -14.56 -38.73 0.73
CA GLU A 434 -13.75 -39.22 -0.39
C GLU A 434 -13.42 -40.73 -0.29
N GLY A 435 -13.78 -41.39 0.81
CA GLY A 435 -13.52 -42.81 1.05
C GLY A 435 -12.06 -43.16 1.37
N LEU A 436 -11.23 -42.16 1.67
CA LEU A 436 -9.83 -42.32 2.04
C LEU A 436 -9.66 -42.79 3.50
N VAL A 437 -10.64 -42.51 4.36
CA VAL A 437 -10.69 -42.92 5.76
C VAL A 437 -11.86 -43.87 5.99
N THR A 438 -11.61 -44.99 6.67
CA THR A 438 -12.67 -45.95 7.01
C THR A 438 -13.60 -45.41 8.10
N LYS A 439 -14.87 -45.84 8.11
CA LYS A 439 -15.85 -45.43 9.11
C LYS A 439 -15.37 -45.60 10.55
N GLN A 440 -14.69 -46.72 10.85
CA GLN A 440 -14.20 -47.03 12.19
C GLN A 440 -13.09 -46.07 12.64
N ILE A 441 -12.20 -45.65 11.73
CA ILE A 441 -11.15 -44.66 12.01
C ILE A 441 -11.78 -43.27 12.17
N TYR A 442 -12.72 -42.91 11.28
CA TYR A 442 -13.42 -41.64 11.33
C TYR A 442 -14.17 -41.44 12.64
N GLU A 443 -14.94 -42.43 13.11
CA GLU A 443 -15.72 -42.34 14.35
C GLU A 443 -14.84 -42.12 15.59
N VAL A 444 -13.64 -42.71 15.63
CA VAL A 444 -12.68 -42.49 16.72
C VAL A 444 -12.11 -41.07 16.65
N LEU A 445 -11.53 -40.68 15.50
CA LEU A 445 -10.84 -39.39 15.38
C LEU A 445 -11.80 -38.20 15.48
N VAL A 446 -13.00 -38.30 14.89
CA VAL A 446 -13.98 -37.21 14.98
C VAL A 446 -14.42 -36.99 16.43
N SER A 447 -14.52 -38.06 17.23
CA SER A 447 -14.86 -37.94 18.64
C SER A 447 -13.77 -37.24 19.45
N GLU A 448 -12.49 -37.52 19.18
CA GLU A 448 -11.35 -36.84 19.82
C GLU A 448 -11.32 -35.35 19.45
N VAL A 449 -11.47 -35.03 18.17
CA VAL A 449 -11.49 -33.64 17.68
C VAL A 449 -12.69 -32.87 18.24
N GLN A 450 -13.88 -33.49 18.34
CA GLN A 450 -15.05 -32.84 18.92
C GLN A 450 -14.87 -32.50 20.41
N VAL A 451 -14.15 -33.34 21.16
CA VAL A 451 -13.78 -33.04 22.54
C VAL A 451 -12.85 -31.83 22.62
N GLU A 452 -11.85 -31.74 21.72
CA GLU A 452 -10.98 -30.57 21.61
C GLU A 452 -11.75 -29.29 21.25
N ILE A 453 -12.62 -29.36 20.24
CA ILE A 453 -13.46 -28.23 19.82
C ILE A 453 -14.29 -27.72 20.99
N LYS A 454 -14.96 -28.64 21.74
CA LYS A 454 -15.78 -28.25 22.89
C LYS A 454 -14.95 -27.56 23.98
N LYS A 455 -13.76 -28.08 24.26
CA LYS A 455 -12.83 -27.48 25.23
C LYS A 455 -12.38 -26.09 24.79
N PHE A 456 -11.83 -25.96 23.58
CA PHE A 456 -11.31 -24.68 23.10
C PHE A 456 -12.41 -23.65 22.86
N SER A 457 -13.62 -24.08 22.50
CA SER A 457 -14.78 -23.19 22.43
C SER A 457 -15.09 -22.56 23.79
N GLY A 458 -15.08 -23.36 24.86
CA GLY A 458 -15.25 -22.86 26.23
C GLY A 458 -14.14 -21.90 26.64
N ASP A 459 -12.88 -22.21 26.31
CA ASP A 459 -11.74 -21.34 26.61
C ASP A 459 -11.89 -19.97 25.90
N VAL A 460 -12.31 -19.94 24.64
CA VAL A 460 -12.55 -18.70 23.88
C VAL A 460 -13.68 -17.89 24.50
N GLU A 461 -14.79 -18.53 24.85
CA GLU A 461 -15.94 -17.87 25.47
C GLU A 461 -15.58 -17.23 26.81
N GLU A 462 -14.80 -17.93 27.65
CA GLU A 462 -14.27 -17.39 28.91
C GLU A 462 -13.36 -16.15 28.68
N ALA A 463 -12.54 -16.19 27.63
CA ALA A 463 -11.68 -15.05 27.28
C ALA A 463 -12.48 -13.84 26.79
N LEU A 464 -13.56 -14.06 26.03
CA LEU A 464 -14.47 -13.01 25.57
C LEU A 464 -15.25 -12.35 26.72
N ILE A 465 -15.55 -13.08 27.78
CA ILE A 465 -16.16 -12.50 29.01
C ILE A 465 -15.20 -11.48 29.66
N MET A 466 -13.90 -11.76 29.64
CA MET A 466 -12.87 -10.86 30.19
C MET A 466 -12.51 -9.69 29.26
N LEU A 467 -12.97 -9.71 28.01
CA LEU A 467 -12.64 -8.74 26.96
C LEU A 467 -13.93 -8.29 26.24
N PRO A 468 -14.82 -7.53 26.92
CA PRO A 468 -16.13 -7.19 26.38
C PRO A 468 -16.06 -6.36 25.09
N ASP A 469 -15.10 -5.44 24.98
CA ASP A 469 -14.92 -4.63 23.76
C ASP A 469 -14.64 -5.52 22.53
N ILE A 470 -13.78 -6.55 22.69
CA ILE A 470 -13.43 -7.48 21.59
C ILE A 470 -14.63 -8.36 21.23
N ARG A 471 -15.39 -8.80 22.23
CA ARG A 471 -16.60 -9.60 22.01
C ARG A 471 -17.63 -8.81 21.21
N ASP A 472 -17.84 -7.56 21.58
CA ASP A 472 -18.83 -6.71 20.94
C ASP A 472 -18.39 -6.37 19.49
N ASP A 473 -17.09 -6.10 19.26
CA ASP A 473 -16.51 -5.97 17.91
C ASP A 473 -16.69 -7.25 17.08
N GLU A 474 -16.38 -8.43 17.64
CA GLU A 474 -16.50 -9.72 16.93
C GLU A 474 -17.96 -10.03 16.60
N LEU A 475 -18.89 -9.76 17.52
CA LEU A 475 -20.33 -9.90 17.28
C LEU A 475 -20.81 -9.00 16.14
N GLU A 476 -20.33 -7.76 16.10
CA GLU A 476 -20.69 -6.80 15.05
C GLU A 476 -20.17 -7.26 13.68
N ILE A 477 -18.91 -7.69 13.61
CA ILE A 477 -18.29 -8.23 12.39
C ILE A 477 -19.06 -9.45 11.90
N VAL A 478 -19.27 -10.44 12.76
CA VAL A 478 -19.95 -11.69 12.39
C VAL A 478 -21.40 -11.44 12.00
N ARG A 479 -22.11 -10.53 12.68
CA ARG A 479 -23.47 -10.14 12.29
C ARG A 479 -23.49 -9.50 10.91
N LYS A 480 -22.54 -8.61 10.61
CA LYS A 480 -22.37 -8.00 9.28
C LYS A 480 -22.09 -9.06 8.22
N GLU A 481 -21.25 -10.05 8.50
CA GLU A 481 -20.99 -11.18 7.60
C GLU A 481 -22.23 -12.05 7.36
N ILE A 482 -23.00 -12.38 8.41
CA ILE A 482 -24.25 -13.15 8.26
C ILE A 482 -25.26 -12.41 7.38
N LEU A 483 -25.41 -11.09 7.56
CA LEU A 483 -26.28 -10.27 6.72
C LEU A 483 -25.80 -10.25 5.26
N GLN A 484 -24.50 -10.22 5.02
CA GLN A 484 -23.92 -10.34 3.67
C GLN A 484 -24.24 -11.70 3.05
N VAL A 485 -24.01 -12.81 3.77
CA VAL A 485 -24.32 -14.16 3.28
C VAL A 485 -25.81 -14.32 2.95
N LYS A 486 -26.72 -13.79 3.79
CA LYS A 486 -28.15 -13.76 3.49
C LYS A 486 -28.45 -13.02 2.18
N ARG A 487 -27.85 -11.86 1.99
CA ARG A 487 -28.00 -11.05 0.77
C ARG A 487 -27.50 -11.80 -0.47
N ASP A 488 -26.35 -12.45 -0.38
CA ASP A 488 -25.79 -13.21 -1.50
C ASP A 488 -26.65 -14.43 -1.83
N THR A 489 -27.21 -15.08 -0.82
CA THR A 489 -28.18 -16.17 -1.02
C THR A 489 -29.42 -15.68 -1.76
N LEU A 490 -30.00 -14.53 -1.38
CA LEU A 490 -31.14 -13.95 -2.11
C LEU A 490 -30.82 -13.66 -3.57
N ARG A 491 -29.57 -13.28 -3.87
CA ARG A 491 -29.10 -13.07 -5.23
C ARG A 491 -29.08 -14.36 -6.04
N ILE A 492 -28.55 -15.44 -5.46
CA ILE A 492 -28.54 -16.77 -6.07
C ILE A 492 -29.98 -17.20 -6.35
N LEU A 493 -30.88 -17.11 -5.36
CA LEU A 493 -32.29 -17.47 -5.52
C LEU A 493 -32.99 -16.66 -6.63
N ARG A 494 -32.64 -15.38 -6.79
CA ARG A 494 -33.17 -14.56 -7.88
C ARG A 494 -32.60 -15.00 -9.23
N HIS A 495 -31.29 -15.21 -9.29
CA HIS A 495 -30.60 -15.65 -10.51
C HIS A 495 -31.16 -16.97 -11.02
N ASP A 496 -31.42 -17.91 -10.11
CA ASP A 496 -31.97 -19.23 -10.41
C ASP A 496 -33.49 -19.22 -10.68
N GLY A 497 -34.13 -18.04 -10.67
CA GLY A 497 -35.55 -17.86 -10.95
C GLY A 497 -36.48 -18.37 -9.84
N ILE A 498 -35.95 -18.68 -8.66
CA ILE A 498 -36.72 -19.16 -7.51
C ILE A 498 -37.55 -18.02 -6.89
N ILE A 499 -37.03 -16.79 -6.90
CA ILE A 499 -37.74 -15.59 -6.44
C ILE A 499 -37.81 -14.50 -7.51
N GLY A 500 -38.92 -13.74 -7.53
CA GLY A 500 -39.14 -12.61 -8.43
C GLY A 500 -38.37 -11.35 -8.02
N THR A 501 -38.25 -10.39 -8.95
CA THR A 501 -37.51 -9.12 -8.72
C THR A 501 -38.09 -8.29 -7.57
N ASP A 502 -39.41 -8.27 -7.42
CA ASP A 502 -40.07 -7.49 -6.38
C ASP A 502 -39.76 -8.06 -4.99
N VAL A 503 -39.88 -9.38 -4.83
CA VAL A 503 -39.54 -10.13 -3.60
C VAL A 503 -38.06 -9.95 -3.25
N PHE A 504 -37.18 -10.04 -4.24
CA PHE A 504 -35.76 -9.81 -4.03
C PHE A 504 -35.50 -8.39 -3.49
N THR A 505 -36.16 -7.38 -4.06
CA THR A 505 -35.94 -5.97 -3.69
C THR A 505 -36.45 -5.68 -2.27
N GLU A 506 -37.61 -6.23 -1.91
CA GLU A 506 -38.15 -6.13 -0.55
C GLU A 506 -37.19 -6.75 0.49
N LEU A 507 -36.81 -8.02 0.30
CA LEU A 507 -35.95 -8.76 1.23
C LEU A 507 -34.54 -8.17 1.33
N THR A 508 -33.98 -7.65 0.23
CA THR A 508 -32.68 -6.96 0.29
C THR A 508 -32.76 -5.60 0.96
N THR A 509 -33.91 -4.90 0.88
CA THR A 509 -34.10 -3.63 1.59
C THR A 509 -34.12 -3.85 3.11
N GLU A 510 -34.76 -4.93 3.59
CA GLU A 510 -34.73 -5.30 5.02
C GLU A 510 -33.29 -5.53 5.51
N ILE A 511 -32.51 -6.30 4.75
CA ILE A 511 -31.09 -6.56 5.08
C ILE A 511 -30.25 -5.27 5.03
N ASP A 512 -30.52 -4.37 4.08
CA ASP A 512 -29.80 -3.10 3.96
C ASP A 512 -30.12 -2.15 5.12
N VAL A 513 -31.34 -2.17 5.65
CA VAL A 513 -31.71 -1.45 6.88
C VAL A 513 -30.92 -1.99 8.07
N ASP A 514 -30.88 -3.32 8.25
CA ASP A 514 -30.12 -3.95 9.33
C ASP A 514 -28.61 -3.70 9.25
N LEU A 515 -28.06 -3.66 8.03
CA LEU A 515 -26.66 -3.32 7.76
C LEU A 515 -26.33 -1.84 8.01
N SER A 516 -27.33 -0.95 8.01
CA SER A 516 -27.15 0.48 8.26
C SER A 516 -27.33 0.87 9.73
N ALA A 517 -28.00 0.01 10.51
CA ALA A 517 -28.19 0.17 11.95
C ALA A 517 -26.96 -0.24 12.79
N HIS A 518 -25.95 -0.84 12.14
CA HIS A 518 -24.68 -1.31 12.70
C HIS A 518 -23.53 -0.77 11.84
#